data_AF-T1CEC9-F1
#
_entry.id   AF-T1CEC9-F1
#
_cell.length_a   1.000
_cell.length_b   1.000
_cell.length_c   1.000
_cell.angle_alpha   90.00
_cell.angle_beta   90.00
_cell.angle_gamma   90.00
#
_symmetry.space_group_name_H-M   'P 1'
#
loop_
_entity.id
_entity.type
_entity.pdbx_description
1 polymer ?
#
loop_
_entity_poly.entity_id
_entity_poly.type
_entity_poly.pdbx_seq_one_letter_code
_entity_poly.pdbx_strand_id
1 'polypeptide(L)'
;MGRPAGARFRTYERLKAYANGVKGTLDDAPELHSAIDDIYRLPLRESTTDTLNRQLRSGATDQELALIVMSLREEGRLSAADKDTERGEPRILCSLGLVAAS
;
A
#
# COMPACT_ATOMS: atom_id res chain seq x y z
N MET A 1 -3.68 -20.41 7.73
CA MET A 1 -2.65 -19.94 6.79
C MET A 1 -2.49 -18.44 6.95
N GLY A 2 -1.35 -18.03 7.50
CA GLY A 2 -1.10 -16.64 7.89
C GLY A 2 -1.33 -15.69 6.73
N ARG A 3 -2.16 -14.66 6.94
CA ARG A 3 -2.40 -13.60 5.96
C ARG A 3 -1.03 -13.12 5.48
N PRO A 4 -0.69 -13.22 4.18
CA PRO A 4 0.48 -12.53 3.69
C PRO A 4 0.25 -11.08 4.09
N ALA A 5 1.12 -10.54 4.93
CA ALA A 5 1.00 -9.16 5.37
C ALA A 5 0.78 -8.31 4.11
N GLY A 6 -0.39 -7.66 4.03
CA GLY A 6 -0.94 -7.16 2.77
C GLY A 6 -0.05 -6.12 2.12
N ALA A 7 -0.34 -5.74 0.86
CA ALA A 7 0.43 -4.74 0.11
C ALA A 7 0.76 -3.50 0.96
N ARG A 8 -0.20 -3.03 1.76
CA ARG A 8 -0.04 -1.97 2.75
C ARG A 8 1.16 -2.18 3.69
N PHE A 9 1.24 -3.33 4.37
CA PHE A 9 2.31 -3.60 5.32
C PHE A 9 3.66 -3.70 4.63
N ARG A 10 3.73 -4.40 3.49
CA ARG A 10 4.98 -4.53 2.71
C ARG A 10 5.49 -3.18 2.20
N THR A 11 4.59 -2.36 1.67
CA THR A 11 4.91 -1.01 1.22
C THR A 11 5.36 -0.14 2.39
N TYR A 12 4.65 -0.17 3.52
CA TYR A 12 5.05 0.57 4.72
C TYR A 12 6.46 0.21 5.19
N GLU A 13 6.75 -1.08 5.37
CA GLU A 13 8.07 -1.53 5.85
C GLU A 13 9.20 -1.17 4.88
N ARG A 14 9.00 -1.34 3.57
CA ARG A 14 9.99 -0.95 2.56
C ARG A 14 10.24 0.56 2.56
N LEU A 15 9.18 1.36 2.54
CA LEU A 15 9.32 2.82 2.51
C LEU A 15 9.91 3.37 3.81
N LYS A 16 9.58 2.78 4.96
CA LYS A 16 10.19 3.13 6.24
C LYS A 16 11.69 2.83 6.24
N ALA A 17 12.11 1.67 5.75
CA ALA A 17 13.51 1.31 5.64
C ALA A 17 14.25 2.25 4.67
N TYR A 18 13.63 2.56 3.53
CA TYR A 18 14.15 3.50 2.54
C TYR A 18 14.34 4.90 3.10
N ALA A 19 13.29 5.48 3.71
CA ALA A 19 13.33 6.80 4.33
C ALA A 19 14.41 6.90 5.41
N ASN A 20 14.63 5.84 6.17
CA ASN A 20 15.74 5.79 7.13
C ASN A 20 17.11 5.76 6.44
N GLY A 21 17.24 5.06 5.31
CA GLY A 21 18.48 4.95 4.54
C GLY A 21 18.86 6.25 3.82
N VAL A 22 17.87 7.04 3.38
CA VAL A 22 18.10 8.31 2.67
C VAL A 22 18.07 9.54 3.57
N LYS A 23 17.86 9.37 4.89
CA LYS A 23 17.74 10.47 5.84
C LYS A 23 18.92 11.44 5.78
N GLY A 24 18.64 12.74 5.67
CA GLY A 24 19.66 13.79 5.55
C GLY A 24 20.36 13.86 4.20
N THR A 25 19.90 13.11 3.20
CA THR A 25 20.34 13.24 1.80
C THR A 25 19.33 14.05 0.98
N LEU A 26 19.63 14.27 -0.30
CA LEU A 26 18.70 14.96 -1.21
C LEU A 26 17.36 14.23 -1.40
N ASP A 27 17.34 12.91 -1.18
CA ASP A 27 16.14 12.08 -1.34
C ASP A 27 15.28 12.03 -0.07
N ASP A 28 15.72 12.67 1.03
CA ASP A 28 14.94 12.81 2.26
C ASP A 28 13.81 13.84 2.09
N ALA A 29 12.70 13.40 1.49
CA ALA A 29 11.55 14.26 1.20
C ALA A 29 10.50 14.23 2.33
N PRO A 30 10.01 15.38 2.84
CA PRO A 30 8.94 15.41 3.84
C PRO A 30 7.62 14.75 3.36
N GLU A 31 7.37 14.80 2.05
CA GLU A 31 6.25 14.15 1.39
C GLU A 31 6.30 12.63 1.53
N LEU A 32 7.51 12.02 1.47
CA LEU A 32 7.69 10.59 1.70
C LEU A 32 7.30 10.21 3.12
N HIS A 33 7.76 10.97 4.12
CA HIS A 33 7.40 10.74 5.52
C HIS A 33 5.90 10.86 5.75
N SER A 34 5.25 11.85 5.14
CA SER A 34 3.81 12.04 5.21
C SER A 34 3.05 10.87 4.57
N ALA A 35 3.53 10.37 3.43
CA ALA A 35 2.91 9.22 2.78
C ALA A 35 3.08 7.92 3.59
N ILE A 36 4.24 7.73 4.24
CA ILE A 36 4.47 6.61 5.15
C ILE A 36 3.50 6.66 6.34
N ASP A 37 3.31 7.85 6.93
CA ASP A 37 2.36 8.05 8.04
C ASP A 37 0.91 7.75 7.60
N ASP A 38 0.50 8.20 6.41
CA ASP A 38 -0.82 7.90 5.86
C ASP A 38 -1.02 6.40 5.60
N ILE A 39 -0.01 5.70 5.07
CA ILE A 39 -0.06 4.25 4.90
C ILE A 39 -0.15 3.56 6.27
N TYR A 40 0.53 4.06 7.30
CA TYR A 40 0.48 3.49 8.63
C TYR A 40 -0.87 3.70 9.32
N ARG A 41 -1.50 4.87 9.15
CA ARG A 41 -2.72 5.25 9.86
C ARG A 41 -4.01 4.87 9.14
N LEU A 42 -4.04 4.97 7.82
CA LEU A 42 -5.27 4.92 7.04
C LEU A 42 -5.35 3.67 6.13
N PRO A 43 -6.56 3.14 5.88
CA PRO A 43 -6.74 2.10 4.88
C PRO A 43 -6.44 2.65 3.48
N LEU A 44 -5.74 1.85 2.67
CA LEU A 44 -5.50 2.14 1.27
C LEU A 44 -6.77 1.94 0.45
N ARG A 45 -6.93 2.74 -0.62
CA ARG A 45 -7.97 2.46 -1.63
C ARG A 45 -7.68 1.12 -2.32
N GLU A 46 -8.73 0.46 -2.82
CA GLU A 46 -8.58 -0.82 -3.53
C GLU A 46 -7.68 -0.67 -4.78
N SER A 47 -7.90 0.38 -5.57
CA SER A 47 -7.08 0.69 -6.77
C SER A 47 -5.61 0.92 -6.43
N THR A 48 -5.34 1.54 -5.28
CA THR A 48 -3.98 1.75 -4.75
C THR A 48 -3.37 0.43 -4.33
N THR A 49 -4.12 -0.41 -3.62
CA THR A 49 -3.68 -1.74 -3.20
C THR A 49 -3.29 -2.61 -4.40
N ASP A 50 -4.10 -2.62 -5.45
CA ASP A 50 -3.83 -3.33 -6.70
C ASP A 50 -2.58 -2.78 -7.42
N THR A 51 -2.45 -1.46 -7.52
CA THR A 51 -1.26 -0.80 -8.08
C THR A 51 0.01 -1.18 -7.33
N LEU A 52 0.02 -1.08 -6.00
CA LEU A 52 1.18 -1.45 -5.17
C LEU A 52 1.51 -2.94 -5.30
N ASN A 53 0.51 -3.83 -5.35
CA ASN A 53 0.75 -5.25 -5.60
C ASN A 53 1.38 -5.52 -6.98
N ARG A 54 1.02 -4.76 -8.01
CA ARG A 54 1.69 -4.85 -9.31
C ARG A 54 3.14 -4.40 -9.21
N GLN A 55 3.41 -3.24 -8.61
CA GLN A 55 4.78 -2.73 -8.47
C GLN A 55 5.68 -3.67 -7.66
N LEU A 56 5.17 -4.23 -6.57
CA LEU A 56 5.89 -5.22 -5.77
C LEU A 56 6.18 -6.51 -6.55
N ARG A 57 5.23 -6.97 -7.39
CA ARG A 57 5.43 -8.17 -8.24
C ARG A 57 6.40 -7.91 -9.38
N SER A 58 6.42 -6.70 -9.93
CA SER A 58 7.34 -6.29 -10.99
C SER A 58 8.74 -5.96 -10.48
N GLY A 59 8.99 -6.05 -9.17
CA GLY A 59 10.30 -5.80 -8.59
C GLY A 59 10.69 -4.33 -8.52
N ALA A 60 9.72 -3.42 -8.37
CA ALA A 60 9.98 -1.99 -8.21
C ALA A 60 11.02 -1.74 -7.09
N THR A 61 11.95 -0.82 -7.35
CA THR A 61 12.94 -0.36 -6.37
C THR A 61 12.24 0.43 -5.26
N ASP A 62 12.95 0.66 -4.16
CA ASP A 62 12.38 1.42 -3.05
C ASP A 62 12.11 2.88 -3.44
N GLN A 63 12.99 3.47 -4.26
CA GLN A 63 12.82 4.82 -4.82
C GLN A 63 11.61 4.91 -5.76
N GLU A 64 11.46 3.97 -6.70
CA GLU A 64 10.29 3.93 -7.60
C GLU A 64 8.99 3.78 -6.80
N LEU A 65 9.01 2.92 -5.78
CA LEU A 65 7.87 2.74 -4.89
C LEU A 65 7.54 4.02 -4.12
N ALA A 66 8.54 4.77 -3.66
CA ALA A 66 8.38 6.05 -2.97
C ALA A 66 7.72 7.09 -3.88
N LEU A 67 8.22 7.24 -5.12
CA LEU A 67 7.67 8.17 -6.11
C LEU A 67 6.19 7.87 -6.42
N ILE A 68 5.85 6.60 -6.64
CA ILE A 68 4.47 6.19 -6.93
C ILE A 68 3.55 6.50 -5.75
N VAL A 69 3.98 6.19 -4.52
CA VAL A 69 3.19 6.43 -3.31
C VAL A 69 2.99 7.92 -3.06
N MET A 70 4.02 8.75 -3.26
CA MET A 70 3.94 10.20 -3.15
C MET A 70 2.98 10.78 -4.19
N SER A 71 3.06 10.35 -5.47
CA SER A 71 2.12 10.75 -6.52
C SER A 71 0.67 10.42 -6.14
N LEU A 72 0.42 9.17 -5.73
CA LEU A 72 -0.92 8.75 -5.32
C LEU A 72 -1.45 9.56 -4.14
N ARG A 73 -0.57 10.02 -3.23
CA ARG A 73 -0.94 10.89 -2.11
C ARG A 73 -1.31 12.28 -2.58
N GLU A 74 -0.48 12.88 -3.43
CA GLU A 74 -0.72 14.20 -4.01
C GLU A 74 -2.05 14.23 -4.77
N GLU A 75 -2.37 13.16 -5.49
CA GLU A 75 -3.63 12.98 -6.21
C GLU A 75 -4.84 12.70 -5.29
N GLY A 76 -4.64 12.54 -3.96
CA GLY A 76 -5.69 12.16 -3.01
C GLY A 76 -6.20 10.73 -3.16
N ARG A 77 -5.43 9.87 -3.83
CA ARG A 77 -5.79 8.47 -4.19
C ARG A 77 -5.14 7.43 -3.30
N LEU A 78 -4.13 7.78 -2.50
CA LEU A 78 -3.40 6.84 -1.65
C LEU A 78 -4.32 6.18 -0.61
N SER A 79 -4.96 7.00 0.23
CA SER A 79 -5.75 6.56 1.38
C SER A 79 -7.18 7.09 1.31
N ALA A 80 -8.12 6.39 1.95
CA ALA A 80 -9.51 6.84 2.06
C ALA A 80 -9.65 7.79 3.26
N ALA A 81 -9.23 9.05 3.11
CA ALA A 81 -9.12 9.99 4.23
C ALA A 81 -10.19 11.09 4.27
N ASP A 82 -11.08 11.26 3.27
CA ASP A 82 -12.13 12.28 3.39
C ASP A 82 -13.43 11.94 2.65
N LYS A 83 -14.51 11.91 3.45
CA LYS A 83 -15.92 12.14 3.14
C LYS A 83 -16.60 11.31 2.04
N ASP A 84 -16.45 9.99 2.07
CA ASP A 84 -17.54 9.08 1.68
C ASP A 84 -17.21 7.65 2.12
N THR A 85 -17.68 7.25 3.30
CA THR A 85 -17.76 5.82 3.66
C THR A 85 -19.00 5.23 2.99
N GLU A 86 -19.06 5.26 1.66
CA GLU A 86 -20.05 4.47 0.92
C GLU A 86 -19.41 3.14 0.50
N ARG A 87 -19.65 2.16 1.38
CA ARG A 87 -20.03 0.78 1.03
C ARG A 87 -19.24 0.15 -0.13
N GLY A 88 -18.02 -0.27 0.16
CA GLY A 88 -17.47 -1.48 -0.43
C GLY A 88 -17.77 -2.65 0.50
N GLU A 89 -18.87 -3.36 0.23
CA GLU A 89 -19.36 -4.52 0.98
C GLU A 89 -18.22 -5.52 1.30
N PRO A 90 -18.24 -6.22 2.46
CA PRO A 90 -17.23 -7.23 2.74
C PRO A 90 -17.34 -8.34 1.70
N ARG A 91 -16.44 -8.32 0.70
CA ARG A 91 -16.24 -9.50 -0.14
C ARG A 91 -15.61 -10.57 0.74
N ILE A 92 -16.50 -11.38 1.30
CA ILE A 92 -16.19 -12.68 1.87
C ILE A 92 -15.36 -13.41 0.81
N LEU A 93 -14.05 -13.51 1.03
CA LEU A 93 -13.23 -14.54 0.39
C LEU A 93 -13.63 -15.85 1.05
N CYS A 94 -14.74 -16.43 0.60
CA CYS A 94 -15.14 -17.78 0.93
C CYS A 94 -14.10 -18.72 0.31
N SER A 95 -13.10 -19.01 1.13
CA SER A 95 -12.29 -20.21 1.05
C SER A 95 -13.23 -21.37 1.39
N LEU A 96 -13.78 -22.05 0.38
CA LEU A 96 -14.37 -23.37 0.55
C LEU A 96 -14.14 -24.16 -0.74
N GLY A 97 -13.05 -24.92 -0.73
CA GLY A 97 -12.90 -26.04 -1.64
C GLY A 97 -14.01 -27.04 -1.38
N LEU A 98 -14.82 -27.30 -2.40
CA LEU A 98 -15.59 -28.52 -2.46
C LEU A 98 -14.81 -29.50 -3.32
N VAL A 99 -14.17 -30.48 -2.67
CA VAL A 99 -13.87 -31.76 -3.29
C VAL A 99 -15.22 -32.44 -3.56
N ALA A 100 -15.65 -32.44 -4.82
CA ALA A 100 -16.68 -33.38 -5.26
C ALA A 100 -15.97 -34.67 -5.65
N ALA A 101 -16.09 -35.67 -4.78
CA ALA A 101 -15.81 -37.05 -5.10
C ALA A 101 -16.81 -37.52 -6.16
N SER A 102 -16.31 -38.16 -7.21
CA SER A 102 -16.96 -39.26 -7.96
C SER A 102 -15.89 -39.95 -8.80
#